data_AF-A0A351HBI8-F1
#
_entry.id   AF-A0A351HBI8-F1
#
_cell.length_a   1.000
_cell.length_b   1.000
_cell.length_c   1.000
_cell.angle_alpha   90.00
_cell.angle_beta   90.00
_cell.angle_gamma   90.00
#
_symmetry.space_group_name_H-M   'P 1'
#
loop_
_entity.id
_entity.type
_entity.pdbx_description
1 polymer ?
#
loop_
_entity_poly.entity_id
_entity_poly.type
_entity_poly.pdbx_seq_one_letter_code
_entity_poly.pdbx_strand_id
1 'polypeptide(L)'
;MKLIMSAIELAIMWIVIPILLFGGAPFSSPVAITVIASVIIAGSLLLSVYSALVVFYWSGRLPTTSFGPETTVQSGPYRFVRHPFNAGFILFLFGMGFLCGDYWRVLYVSVIGALAVIYSLLQEYLTSKRVTGYSEYKEKLPFMIPKAGKQIPFDKSTSIPWQFIVASFVVKLVILFILPSKVKNTKVLRDRRPFVIALAHQTHFDGPLIFYSTWRYIRFVATAIYVDRLRLLGWLAVIPVRRYAVDTSAIRQMLSTIRQGVPLGIAPEAARSWDGRPLHTKKE
;
A
#
# COMPACT_ATOMS: atom_id res chain seq x y z
N MET A 1 2.78 14.72 -15.16
CA MET A 1 3.89 15.32 -14.40
C MET A 1 4.24 14.59 -13.11
N LYS A 2 3.39 14.59 -12.06
CA LYS A 2 3.79 14.02 -10.74
C LYS A 2 4.17 12.53 -10.77
N LEU A 3 3.44 11.68 -11.51
CA LEU A 3 3.77 10.24 -11.63
C LEU A 3 5.10 9.98 -12.33
N ILE A 4 5.42 10.77 -13.36
CA ILE A 4 6.68 10.67 -14.12
C ILE A 4 7.85 11.05 -13.21
N MET A 5 7.71 12.14 -12.44
CA MET A 5 8.71 12.52 -11.44
C MET A 5 8.94 11.42 -10.41
N SER A 6 7.87 10.79 -9.91
CA SER A 6 7.99 9.65 -8.98
C SER A 6 8.74 8.48 -9.61
N ALA A 7 8.44 8.14 -10.86
CA ALA A 7 9.13 7.06 -11.56
C ALA A 7 10.62 7.37 -11.78
N ILE A 8 10.94 8.62 -12.11
CA ILE A 8 12.33 9.09 -12.26
C ILE A 8 13.07 9.02 -10.92
N GLU A 9 12.48 9.51 -9.83
CA GLU A 9 13.08 9.42 -8.49
C GLU A 9 13.39 7.97 -8.10
N LEU A 10 12.45 7.07 -8.36
CA LEU A 10 12.64 5.65 -8.08
C LEU A 10 13.72 5.02 -8.95
N ALA A 11 13.78 5.37 -10.24
CA ALA A 11 14.85 4.90 -11.13
C ALA A 11 16.22 5.43 -10.66
N ILE A 12 16.30 6.70 -10.23
CA ILE A 12 17.54 7.27 -9.71
C ILE A 12 17.96 6.51 -8.45
N MET A 13 17.05 6.33 -7.49
CA MET A 13 17.36 5.64 -6.24
C MET A 13 17.76 4.18 -6.45
N TRP A 14 16.99 3.41 -7.22
CA TRP A 14 17.15 1.96 -7.30
C TRP A 14 18.01 1.46 -8.46
N ILE A 15 18.36 2.33 -9.41
CA ILE A 15 19.18 1.96 -10.58
C ILE A 15 20.42 2.83 -10.64
N VAL A 16 20.26 4.16 -10.75
CA VAL A 16 21.40 5.07 -10.98
C VAL A 16 22.38 5.08 -9.81
N ILE A 17 21.89 5.29 -8.58
CA ILE A 17 22.76 5.34 -7.39
C ILE A 17 23.51 4.00 -7.18
N PRO A 18 22.85 2.82 -7.23
CA PRO A 18 23.56 1.54 -7.12
C PRO A 18 24.59 1.32 -8.23
N ILE A 19 24.28 1.68 -9.48
CA ILE A 19 25.24 1.57 -10.58
C ILE A 19 26.44 2.50 -10.35
N LEU A 20 26.23 3.73 -9.87
CA LEU A 20 27.32 4.66 -9.60
C LEU A 20 28.22 4.19 -8.44
N LEU A 21 27.65 3.53 -7.43
CA LEU A 21 28.41 3.09 -6.25
C LEU A 21 29.11 1.73 -6.43
N PHE A 22 28.49 0.84 -7.19
CA PHE A 22 28.91 -0.56 -7.30
C PHE A 22 29.26 -0.97 -8.73
N GLY A 23 29.11 -0.09 -9.72
CA GLY A 23 29.47 -0.36 -11.11
C GLY A 23 30.95 -0.71 -11.24
N GLY A 24 31.23 -1.87 -11.84
CA GLY A 24 32.60 -2.38 -12.00
C GLY A 24 33.26 -2.85 -10.70
N ALA A 25 32.53 -2.96 -9.58
CA ALA A 25 33.07 -3.49 -8.33
C ALA A 25 33.19 -5.02 -8.38
N PRO A 26 34.31 -5.61 -7.93
CA PRO A 26 34.38 -7.05 -7.72
C PRO A 26 33.52 -7.44 -6.52
N PHE A 27 32.66 -8.45 -6.66
CA PHE A 27 31.98 -9.09 -5.53
C PHE A 27 32.91 -10.14 -4.91
N SER A 28 33.80 -9.68 -4.04
CA SER A 28 34.94 -10.45 -3.51
C SER A 28 34.83 -10.79 -2.02
N SER A 29 33.64 -10.60 -1.42
CA SER A 29 33.42 -10.88 0.00
C SER A 29 33.56 -12.38 0.33
N PRO A 30 34.05 -12.72 1.54
CA PRO A 30 34.01 -14.09 2.06
C PRO A 30 32.59 -14.67 2.07
N VAL A 31 32.45 -15.98 1.83
CA VAL A 31 31.17 -16.67 1.69
C VAL A 31 30.18 -16.36 2.82
N ALA A 32 30.64 -16.34 4.08
CA ALA A 32 29.79 -16.03 5.23
C ALA A 32 29.18 -14.61 5.14
N ILE A 33 29.99 -13.62 4.74
CA ILE A 33 29.54 -12.24 4.53
C ILE A 33 28.61 -12.17 3.33
N THR A 34 28.91 -12.90 2.25
CA THR A 34 28.06 -12.96 1.06
C THR A 34 26.65 -13.45 1.40
N VAL A 35 26.52 -14.51 2.21
CA VAL A 35 25.22 -15.06 2.65
C VAL A 35 24.46 -14.03 3.47
N ILE A 36 25.10 -13.43 4.48
CA ILE A 36 24.47 -12.41 5.35
C ILE A 36 24.01 -11.21 4.51
N ALA A 37 24.88 -10.69 3.65
CA ALA A 37 24.59 -9.55 2.79
C ALA A 37 23.44 -9.85 1.81
N SER A 38 23.39 -11.06 1.25
CA SER A 38 22.29 -11.50 0.38
C SER A 38 20.95 -11.55 1.11
N VAL A 39 20.93 -12.04 2.36
CA VAL A 39 19.73 -12.03 3.21
C VAL A 39 19.29 -10.60 3.51
N ILE A 40 20.22 -9.70 3.82
CA ILE A 40 19.93 -8.27 4.05
C ILE A 40 19.33 -7.65 2.79
N ILE A 41 19.92 -7.89 1.62
CA ILE A 41 19.42 -7.39 0.33
C ILE A 41 18.01 -7.90 0.08
N ALA A 42 17.77 -9.21 0.19
CA ALA A 42 16.45 -9.79 -0.03
C ALA A 42 15.39 -9.20 0.94
N GLY A 43 15.72 -9.12 2.23
CA GLY A 43 14.83 -8.53 3.24
C GLY A 43 14.55 -7.04 2.99
N SER A 44 15.57 -6.28 2.59
CA SER A 44 15.46 -4.86 2.30
C SER A 44 14.60 -4.58 1.06
N LEU A 45 14.75 -5.38 0.00
CA LEU A 45 13.92 -5.31 -1.20
C LEU A 45 12.47 -5.65 -0.87
N LEU A 46 12.22 -6.72 -0.10
CA LEU A 46 10.87 -7.08 0.34
C LEU A 46 10.21 -5.96 1.15
N LEU A 47 10.94 -5.37 2.10
CA LEU A 47 10.45 -4.24 2.89
C LEU A 47 10.12 -3.02 2.02
N SER A 48 11.00 -2.66 1.10
CA SER A 48 10.80 -1.52 0.20
C SER A 48 9.66 -1.75 -0.79
N VAL A 49 9.57 -2.93 -1.40
CA VAL A 49 8.46 -3.28 -2.30
C VAL A 49 7.14 -3.28 -1.55
N TYR A 50 7.07 -3.89 -0.37
CA TYR A 50 5.84 -3.89 0.43
C TYR A 50 5.43 -2.48 0.83
N SER A 51 6.38 -1.64 1.27
CA SER A 51 6.12 -0.24 1.61
C SER A 51 5.63 0.57 0.40
N ALA A 52 6.24 0.36 -0.77
CA ALA A 52 5.84 1.02 -2.01
C ALA A 52 4.43 0.60 -2.44
N LEU A 53 4.10 -0.69 -2.37
CA LEU A 53 2.77 -1.21 -2.67
C LEU A 53 1.72 -0.65 -1.71
N VAL A 54 2.01 -0.57 -0.42
CA VAL A 54 1.09 0.04 0.56
C VAL A 54 0.77 1.49 0.19
N VAL A 55 1.80 2.31 -0.11
CA VAL A 55 1.59 3.70 -0.53
C VAL A 55 0.83 3.78 -1.85
N PHE A 56 1.13 2.89 -2.80
CA PHE A 56 0.47 2.84 -4.09
C PHE A 56 -1.01 2.50 -3.98
N TYR A 57 -1.36 1.47 -3.20
CA TYR A 57 -2.75 1.08 -2.98
C TYR A 57 -3.53 2.11 -2.16
N TRP A 58 -2.86 2.81 -1.22
CA TRP A 58 -3.50 3.83 -0.38
C TRP A 58 -3.72 5.16 -1.11
N SER A 59 -2.75 5.62 -1.91
CA SER A 59 -2.73 6.97 -2.48
C SER A 59 -2.85 7.01 -4.01
N GLY A 60 -2.71 5.86 -4.67
CA GLY A 60 -2.61 5.78 -6.14
C GLY A 60 -1.29 6.33 -6.69
N ARG A 61 -0.29 6.54 -5.84
CA ARG A 61 1.02 7.10 -6.21
C ARG A 61 2.16 6.18 -5.79
N LEU A 62 3.20 6.22 -6.60
CA LEU A 62 4.48 5.66 -6.20
C LEU A 62 5.06 6.48 -5.04
N PRO A 63 5.79 5.84 -4.11
CA PRO A 63 6.47 6.56 -3.04
C PRO A 63 7.44 7.58 -3.64
N THR A 64 7.35 8.82 -3.18
CA THR A 64 8.23 9.92 -3.59
C THR A 64 8.97 10.47 -2.40
N THR A 65 10.21 10.86 -2.64
CA THR A 65 11.01 11.59 -1.66
C THR A 65 10.74 13.08 -1.79
N SER A 66 10.48 13.62 -3.00
CA SER A 66 10.27 15.07 -3.21
C SER A 66 8.88 15.58 -2.83
N PHE A 67 7.86 14.73 -2.89
CA PHE A 67 6.51 15.09 -2.45
C PHE A 67 6.16 14.21 -1.25
N GLY A 68 6.17 14.79 -0.05
CA GLY A 68 5.72 14.12 1.16
C GLY A 68 4.29 13.58 1.01
N PRO A 69 3.89 12.60 1.83
CA PRO A 69 2.58 11.98 1.70
C PRO A 69 1.46 13.03 1.90
N GLU A 70 0.43 13.02 1.04
CA GLU A 70 -0.72 13.95 1.16
C GLU A 70 -1.63 13.59 2.36
N THR A 71 -1.52 12.36 2.88
CA THR A 71 -2.25 11.83 4.04
C THR A 71 -1.34 10.90 4.84
N THR A 72 -1.60 10.75 6.14
CA THR A 72 -0.83 9.82 6.99
C THR A 72 -1.17 8.37 6.63
N VAL A 73 -0.25 7.68 5.95
CA VAL A 73 -0.39 6.26 5.64
C VAL A 73 -0.03 5.45 6.88
N GLN A 74 -1.03 4.80 7.50
CA GLN A 74 -0.85 4.00 8.73
C GLN A 74 -1.01 2.50 8.46
N SER A 75 -0.55 2.04 7.29
CA SER A 75 -0.75 0.69 6.79
C SER A 75 0.57 -0.09 6.67
N GLY A 76 0.51 -1.42 6.84
CA GLY A 76 1.69 -2.28 6.64
C GLY A 76 2.91 -1.86 7.47
N PRO A 77 4.12 -1.70 6.88
CA PRO A 77 5.33 -1.34 7.62
C PRO A 77 5.26 0.05 8.26
N TYR A 78 4.42 0.94 7.72
CA TYR A 78 4.20 2.29 8.26
C TYR A 78 3.50 2.29 9.63
N ARG A 79 3.02 1.14 10.10
CA ARG A 79 2.50 0.99 11.47
C ARG A 79 3.59 0.90 12.53
N PHE A 80 4.83 0.62 12.12
CA PHE A 80 5.96 0.39 13.02
C PHE A 80 7.00 1.49 12.91
N VAL A 81 7.21 2.05 11.72
CA VAL A 81 8.22 3.08 11.46
C VAL A 81 7.69 4.09 10.45
N ARG A 82 8.17 5.33 10.51
CA ARG A 82 7.68 6.42 9.64
C ARG A 82 8.20 6.34 8.21
N HIS A 83 9.43 5.86 8.02
CA HIS A 83 10.10 5.79 6.72
C HIS A 83 10.61 4.38 6.37
N PRO A 84 9.73 3.36 6.31
CA PRO A 84 10.14 1.98 6.02
C PRO A 84 10.72 1.82 4.61
N PHE A 85 10.21 2.57 3.63
CA PHE A 85 10.72 2.54 2.25
C PHE A 85 12.17 3.01 2.15
N ASN A 86 12.50 4.13 2.80
CA ASN A 86 13.84 4.70 2.83
C ASN A 86 14.77 3.84 3.71
N ALA A 87 14.27 3.29 4.82
CA ALA A 87 15.03 2.35 5.65
C ALA A 87 15.44 1.11 4.84
N GLY A 88 14.53 0.54 4.05
CA GLY A 88 14.83 -0.57 3.14
C GLY A 88 15.86 -0.17 2.08
N PHE A 89 15.76 1.03 1.49
CA PHE A 89 16.77 1.50 0.53
C PHE A 89 18.17 1.62 1.15
N ILE A 90 18.28 2.19 2.36
CA ILE A 90 19.57 2.30 3.06
C ILE A 90 20.14 0.91 3.38
N LEU A 91 19.31 -0.01 3.91
CA LEU A 91 19.73 -1.39 4.18
C LEU A 91 20.17 -2.12 2.91
N PHE A 92 19.50 -1.88 1.78
CA PHE A 92 19.88 -2.41 0.48
C PHE A 92 21.29 -1.95 0.07
N LEU A 93 21.58 -0.65 0.19
CA LEU A 93 22.91 -0.11 -0.12
C LEU A 93 23.99 -0.72 0.79
N PHE A 94 23.70 -0.91 2.09
CA PHE A 94 24.63 -1.56 3.01
C PHE A 94 24.87 -3.02 2.65
N GLY A 95 23.83 -3.77 2.30
CA GLY A 95 23.96 -5.14 1.82
C GLY A 95 24.85 -5.21 0.57
N MET A 96 24.64 -4.33 -0.40
CA MET A 96 25.49 -4.23 -1.60
C MET A 96 26.94 -3.85 -1.24
N GLY A 97 27.15 -2.93 -0.30
CA GLY A 97 28.47 -2.54 0.19
C GLY A 97 29.23 -3.71 0.80
N PHE A 98 28.57 -4.54 1.62
CA PHE A 98 29.18 -5.73 2.20
C PHE A 98 29.49 -6.81 1.16
N LEU A 99 28.68 -6.95 0.10
CA LEU A 99 28.96 -7.89 -0.98
C LEU A 99 30.26 -7.58 -1.73
N CYS A 100 30.56 -6.30 -1.94
CA CYS A 100 31.79 -5.88 -2.62
C CYS A 100 33.07 -6.21 -1.82
N GLY A 101 32.98 -6.35 -0.49
CA GLY A 101 34.13 -6.66 0.37
C GLY A 101 35.13 -5.51 0.55
N ASP A 102 34.80 -4.31 0.07
CA ASP A 102 35.67 -3.13 0.10
C ASP A 102 35.21 -2.12 1.15
N TYR A 103 36.11 -1.77 2.06
CA TYR A 103 35.86 -0.82 3.14
C TYR A 103 35.45 0.57 2.62
N TRP A 104 36.00 1.01 1.49
CA TRP A 104 35.73 2.33 0.92
C TRP A 104 34.28 2.45 0.42
N ARG A 105 33.72 1.36 -0.12
CA ARG A 105 32.31 1.29 -0.53
C ARG A 105 31.37 1.32 0.66
N VAL A 106 31.72 0.68 1.77
CA VAL A 106 30.96 0.77 3.03
C VAL A 106 30.95 2.20 3.55
N LEU A 107 32.09 2.91 3.46
CA LEU A 107 32.18 4.32 3.83
C LEU A 107 31.27 5.19 2.94
N TYR A 108 31.34 5.04 1.62
CA TYR A 108 30.48 5.78 0.68
C TYR A 108 28.98 5.53 0.92
N VAL A 109 28.60 4.28 1.16
CA VAL A 109 27.23 3.91 1.51
C VAL A 109 26.81 4.56 2.82
N SER A 110 27.71 4.64 3.81
CA SER A 110 27.43 5.30 5.08
C SER A 110 27.18 6.81 4.90
N VAL A 111 27.97 7.48 4.07
CA VAL A 111 27.78 8.91 3.72
C VAL A 111 26.44 9.11 3.00
N ILE A 112 26.14 8.29 2.00
CA ILE A 112 24.89 8.39 1.23
C ILE A 112 23.67 8.05 2.10
N GLY A 113 23.79 7.06 2.97
CA GLY A 113 22.78 6.71 3.96
C GLY A 113 22.50 7.87 4.92
N ALA A 114 23.55 8.54 5.42
CA ALA A 114 23.41 9.73 6.26
C ALA A 114 22.71 10.88 5.52
N LEU A 115 23.09 11.14 4.27
CA LEU A 115 22.42 12.13 3.42
C LEU A 115 20.93 11.79 3.19
N ALA A 116 20.61 10.52 2.94
CA ALA A 116 19.23 10.05 2.78
C ALA A 116 18.40 10.22 4.06
N VAL A 117 19.01 10.02 5.24
CA VAL A 117 18.40 10.28 6.55
C VAL A 117 18.12 11.77 6.73
N ILE A 118 19.13 12.63 6.49
CA ILE A 118 18.99 14.08 6.61
C ILE A 118 17.90 14.59 5.66
N TYR A 119 17.91 14.15 4.41
CA TYR A 119 16.89 14.51 3.42
C TYR A 119 15.49 14.07 3.89
N SER A 120 15.37 12.85 4.42
CA SER A 120 14.10 12.34 4.95
C SER A 120 13.58 13.16 6.13
N LEU A 121 14.46 13.65 7.02
CA LEU A 121 14.12 14.52 8.14
C LEU A 121 13.66 15.91 7.68
N LEU A 122 14.36 16.49 6.70
CA LEU A 122 13.97 17.78 6.09
C LEU A 122 12.58 17.67 5.46
N GLN A 123 12.35 16.60 4.70
CA GLN A 123 11.07 16.37 4.05
C GLN A 123 9.94 16.14 5.05
N GLU A 124 10.23 15.43 6.14
CA GLU A 124 9.28 15.24 7.22
C GLU A 124 8.90 16.57 7.88
N TYR A 125 9.86 17.46 8.12
CA TYR A 125 9.59 18.80 8.66
C TYR A 125 8.69 19.65 7.75
N LEU A 126 8.90 19.56 6.43
CA LEU A 126 8.01 20.22 5.46
C LEU A 126 6.61 19.59 5.45
N THR A 127 6.54 18.26 5.62
CA THR A 127 5.28 17.51 5.63
C THR A 127 4.46 17.82 6.88
N SER A 128 5.09 17.93 8.05
CA SER A 128 4.38 18.25 9.30
C SER A 128 3.69 19.61 9.28
N LYS A 129 4.14 20.54 8.42
CA LYS A 129 3.47 21.83 8.21
C LYS A 129 2.28 21.76 7.25
N ARG A 130 2.24 20.76 6.38
CA ARG A 130 1.24 20.64 5.30
C ARG A 130 0.11 19.66 5.62
N VAL A 131 0.40 18.63 6.41
CA VAL A 131 -0.53 17.51 6.66
C VAL A 131 -1.06 17.59 8.08
N THR A 132 -2.36 17.80 8.21
CA THR A 132 -3.06 17.78 9.50
C THR A 132 -2.98 16.38 10.13
N GLY A 133 -2.72 16.31 11.44
CA GLY A 133 -2.58 15.04 12.18
C GLY A 133 -1.24 14.31 12.00
N TYR A 134 -0.29 14.84 11.21
CA TYR A 134 1.04 14.23 11.07
C TYR A 134 1.87 14.30 12.37
N SER A 135 1.70 15.35 13.17
CA SER A 135 2.40 15.50 14.45
C SER A 135 2.07 14.37 15.43
N GLU A 136 0.79 13.99 15.55
CA GLU A 136 0.38 12.86 16.40
C GLU A 136 0.98 11.53 15.93
N TYR A 137 1.06 11.35 14.61
CA TYR A 137 1.71 10.18 14.00
C TYR A 137 3.21 10.15 14.31
N LYS A 138 3.87 11.31 14.28
CA LYS A 138 5.29 11.50 14.59
C LYS A 138 5.65 11.17 16.04
N GLU A 139 4.78 11.48 16.98
CA GLU A 139 4.97 11.17 18.40
C GLU A 139 4.83 9.66 18.70
N LYS A 140 3.85 9.01 18.04
CA LYS A 140 3.55 7.59 18.24
C LYS A 140 4.63 6.67 17.70
N LEU A 141 5.24 7.00 16.56
CA LEU A 141 6.13 6.07 15.85
C LEU A 141 7.60 6.53 15.73
N PRO A 142 8.56 5.60 15.80
CA PRO A 142 9.96 5.88 15.53
C PRO A 142 10.19 6.20 14.04
N PHE A 143 11.34 6.80 13.75
CA PHE A 143 11.67 7.31 12.41
C PHE A 143 11.90 6.19 11.38
N MET A 144 12.93 5.36 11.57
CA MET A 144 13.31 4.27 10.65
C MET A 144 13.58 2.94 11.34
N ILE A 145 14.01 2.97 12.60
CA ILE A 145 14.33 1.76 13.37
C ILE A 145 13.13 1.43 14.26
N PRO A 146 12.54 0.22 14.14
CA PRO A 146 11.41 -0.18 14.95
C PRO A 146 11.83 -0.24 16.42
N LYS A 147 10.98 0.28 17.30
CA LYS A 147 11.16 0.22 18.76
C LYS A 147 10.08 -0.69 19.35
N ALA A 148 10.48 -1.60 20.23
CA ALA A 148 9.54 -2.46 20.93
C ALA A 148 8.45 -1.62 21.64
N GLY A 149 7.19 -2.04 21.52
CA GLY A 149 6.04 -1.35 22.12
C GLY A 149 5.51 -0.13 21.36
N LYS A 150 6.24 0.42 20.36
CA LYS A 150 5.73 1.54 19.53
C LYS A 150 5.14 1.02 18.23
N GLN A 151 3.83 0.84 18.21
CA GLN A 151 3.09 0.42 17.01
C GLN A 151 1.67 0.97 17.01
N ILE A 152 1.12 1.20 15.80
CA ILE A 152 -0.31 1.48 15.63
C ILE A 152 -1.05 0.15 15.50
N PRO A 153 -2.11 -0.11 16.29
CA PRO A 153 -2.90 -1.34 16.17
C PRO A 153 -3.52 -1.45 14.77
N PHE A 154 -3.70 -2.68 14.31
CA PHE A 154 -4.28 -2.92 12.99
C PHE A 154 -5.78 -2.65 13.05
N ASP A 155 -6.25 -1.69 12.26
CA ASP A 155 -7.67 -1.49 12.02
C ASP A 155 -7.95 -1.55 10.51
N LYS A 156 -8.92 -2.36 10.12
CA LYS A 156 -9.34 -2.55 8.72
C LYS A 156 -9.83 -1.25 8.06
N SER A 157 -10.24 -0.26 8.86
CA SER A 157 -10.70 1.04 8.37
C SER A 157 -9.55 2.00 8.02
N THR A 158 -8.38 1.83 8.63
CA THR A 158 -7.19 2.69 8.48
C THR A 158 -5.98 1.97 7.88
N SER A 159 -6.04 0.64 7.82
CA SER A 159 -4.94 -0.24 7.42
C SER A 159 -5.33 -1.15 6.25
N ILE A 160 -4.47 -1.21 5.24
CA ILE A 160 -4.58 -2.18 4.14
C ILE A 160 -4.04 -3.53 4.62
N PRO A 161 -4.84 -4.60 4.60
CA PRO A 161 -4.35 -5.96 4.79
C PRO A 161 -3.41 -6.35 3.64
N TRP A 162 -2.26 -6.98 3.92
CA TRP A 162 -1.36 -7.46 2.85
C TRP A 162 -2.06 -8.48 1.94
N GLN A 163 -3.01 -9.25 2.49
CA GLN A 163 -3.84 -10.19 1.75
C GLN A 163 -4.64 -9.50 0.65
N PHE A 164 -5.08 -8.25 0.88
CA PHE A 164 -5.79 -7.48 -0.13
C PHE A 164 -4.89 -7.16 -1.32
N ILE A 165 -3.65 -6.74 -1.06
CA ILE A 165 -2.68 -6.40 -2.11
C ILE A 165 -2.42 -7.64 -2.99
N VAL A 166 -2.14 -8.78 -2.35
CA VAL A 166 -1.90 -10.05 -3.05
C VAL A 166 -3.14 -10.50 -3.83
N ALA A 167 -4.31 -10.54 -3.20
CA ALA A 167 -5.55 -10.97 -3.85
C ALA A 167 -5.92 -10.06 -5.02
N SER A 168 -5.81 -8.74 -4.86
CA SER A 168 -6.07 -7.76 -5.91
C SER A 168 -5.15 -7.97 -7.11
N PHE A 169 -3.86 -8.22 -6.86
CA PHE A 169 -2.87 -8.48 -7.91
C PHE A 169 -3.18 -9.79 -8.66
N VAL A 170 -3.42 -10.89 -7.93
CA VAL A 170 -3.74 -12.20 -8.52
C VAL A 170 -5.02 -12.13 -9.34
N VAL A 171 -6.10 -11.58 -8.78
CA VAL A 171 -7.39 -11.44 -9.48
C VAL A 171 -7.23 -10.62 -10.75
N LYS A 172 -6.46 -9.52 -10.70
CA LYS A 172 -6.21 -8.70 -11.89
C LYS A 172 -5.46 -9.47 -12.98
N LEU A 173 -4.44 -10.26 -12.63
CA LEU A 173 -3.74 -11.10 -13.60
C LEU A 173 -4.69 -12.14 -14.21
N VAL A 174 -5.47 -12.83 -13.38
CA VAL A 174 -6.46 -13.82 -13.84
C VAL A 174 -7.45 -13.19 -14.82
N ILE A 175 -8.02 -12.02 -14.48
CA ILE A 175 -8.96 -11.32 -15.36
C ILE A 175 -8.29 -10.89 -16.67
N LEU A 176 -7.04 -10.40 -16.61
CA LEU A 176 -6.31 -9.95 -17.80
C LEU A 176 -6.13 -11.08 -18.84
N PHE A 177 -5.91 -12.32 -18.40
CA PHE A 177 -5.70 -13.46 -19.28
C PHE A 177 -7.00 -14.18 -19.69
N ILE A 178 -8.00 -14.22 -18.82
CA ILE A 178 -9.21 -15.03 -19.05
C ILE A 178 -10.33 -14.20 -19.70
N LEU A 179 -10.48 -12.92 -19.33
CA LEU A 179 -11.65 -12.13 -19.68
C LEU A 179 -11.24 -10.87 -20.47
N PRO A 180 -11.68 -10.71 -21.73
CA PRO A 180 -11.45 -9.48 -22.49
C PRO A 180 -12.25 -8.32 -21.87
N SER A 181 -11.67 -7.69 -20.86
CA SER A 181 -12.33 -6.72 -19.99
C SER A 181 -12.01 -5.29 -20.43
N LYS A 182 -13.04 -4.47 -20.68
CA LYS A 182 -12.89 -3.05 -21.03
C LYS A 182 -13.42 -2.16 -19.91
N VAL A 183 -12.60 -1.23 -19.44
CA VAL A 183 -12.98 -0.23 -18.45
C VAL A 183 -13.26 1.09 -19.15
N LYS A 184 -14.51 1.55 -19.11
CA LYS A 184 -14.90 2.88 -19.60
C LYS A 184 -14.79 3.91 -18.46
N ASN A 185 -14.42 5.15 -18.81
CA ASN A 185 -14.33 6.28 -17.88
C ASN A 185 -13.39 6.05 -16.66
N THR A 186 -12.18 5.55 -16.90
CA THR A 186 -11.18 5.29 -15.84
C THR A 186 -10.75 6.52 -15.04
N LYS A 187 -11.05 7.74 -15.52
CA LYS A 187 -10.64 8.98 -14.86
C LYS A 187 -11.27 9.12 -13.47
N VAL A 188 -12.53 8.70 -13.32
CA VAL A 188 -13.27 8.78 -12.04
C VAL A 188 -12.63 7.89 -10.97
N LEU A 189 -12.19 6.69 -11.36
CA LEU A 189 -11.53 5.74 -10.45
C LEU A 189 -10.09 6.12 -10.08
N ARG A 190 -9.52 7.11 -10.78
CA ARG A 190 -8.20 7.69 -10.51
C ARG A 190 -8.28 8.94 -9.65
N ASP A 191 -9.48 9.41 -9.30
CA ASP A 191 -9.63 10.49 -8.34
C ASP A 191 -9.09 10.04 -6.97
N ARG A 192 -8.46 10.98 -6.27
CA ARG A 192 -7.80 10.73 -4.99
C ARG A 192 -8.72 10.91 -3.79
N ARG A 193 -9.89 11.49 -4.02
CA ARG A 193 -10.91 11.66 -3.00
C ARG A 193 -11.58 10.31 -2.69
N PRO A 194 -12.07 10.10 -1.45
CA PRO A 194 -12.92 8.95 -1.17
C PRO A 194 -14.15 9.00 -2.07
N PHE A 195 -14.51 7.85 -2.65
CA PHE A 195 -15.70 7.69 -3.48
C PHE A 195 -16.44 6.40 -3.11
N VAL A 196 -17.72 6.35 -3.46
CA VAL A 196 -18.56 5.16 -3.29
C VAL A 196 -18.84 4.58 -4.67
N ILE A 197 -18.52 3.29 -4.86
CA ILE A 197 -18.92 2.53 -6.04
C ILE A 197 -20.26 1.86 -5.72
N ALA A 198 -21.31 2.29 -6.41
CA ALA A 198 -22.59 1.59 -6.45
C ALA A 198 -22.55 0.52 -7.55
N LEU A 199 -22.64 -0.74 -7.16
CA LEU A 199 -22.57 -1.91 -8.04
C LEU A 199 -23.98 -2.40 -8.37
N ALA A 200 -24.27 -2.58 -9.66
CA ALA A 200 -25.36 -3.45 -10.08
C ALA A 200 -24.90 -4.89 -9.80
N HIS A 201 -25.58 -5.59 -8.88
CA HIS A 201 -25.12 -6.88 -8.41
C HIS A 201 -25.75 -7.99 -9.26
N GLN A 202 -24.91 -8.75 -9.95
CA GLN A 202 -25.32 -9.86 -10.83
C GLN A 202 -24.63 -11.16 -10.41
N THR A 203 -23.34 -11.12 -10.07
CA THR A 203 -22.54 -12.32 -9.79
C THR A 203 -21.80 -12.25 -8.46
N HIS A 204 -21.28 -13.38 -7.99
CA HIS A 204 -20.36 -13.39 -6.85
C HIS A 204 -19.01 -12.72 -7.16
N PHE A 205 -18.68 -12.52 -8.44
CA PHE A 205 -17.42 -11.97 -8.90
C PHE A 205 -17.45 -10.45 -9.09
N ASP A 206 -18.57 -9.78 -8.87
CA ASP A 206 -18.70 -8.33 -9.09
C ASP A 206 -17.69 -7.52 -8.27
N GLY A 207 -17.45 -7.89 -7.01
CA GLY A 207 -16.42 -7.28 -6.17
C GLY A 207 -15.00 -7.51 -6.74
N PRO A 208 -14.56 -8.77 -6.91
CA PRO A 208 -13.28 -9.09 -7.53
C PRO A 208 -13.04 -8.42 -8.91
N LEU A 209 -14.07 -8.31 -9.76
CA LEU A 209 -13.96 -7.66 -11.07
C LEU A 209 -13.56 -6.18 -10.98
N ILE A 210 -13.95 -5.48 -9.91
CA ILE A 210 -13.53 -4.11 -9.67
C ILE A 210 -12.02 -4.00 -9.38
N PHE A 211 -11.37 -5.05 -8.90
CA PHE A 211 -9.91 -5.04 -8.74
C PHE A 211 -9.18 -4.89 -10.07
N TYR A 212 -9.78 -5.29 -11.20
CA TYR A 212 -9.21 -5.05 -12.52
C TYR A 212 -9.22 -3.56 -12.89
N SER A 213 -10.25 -2.81 -12.47
CA SER A 213 -10.45 -1.42 -12.88
C SER A 213 -9.65 -0.40 -12.07
N THR A 214 -9.20 -0.75 -10.86
CA THR A 214 -8.44 0.14 -10.00
C THR A 214 -7.33 -0.56 -9.22
N TRP A 215 -6.37 0.23 -8.75
CA TRP A 215 -5.32 -0.20 -7.81
C TRP A 215 -5.56 0.35 -6.40
N ARG A 216 -6.68 1.03 -6.17
CA ARG A 216 -7.05 1.58 -4.86
C ARG A 216 -7.50 0.47 -3.93
N TYR A 217 -7.15 0.58 -2.64
CA TYR A 217 -7.79 -0.20 -1.60
C TYR A 217 -9.28 0.18 -1.52
N ILE A 218 -10.17 -0.82 -1.67
CA ILE A 218 -11.62 -0.65 -1.59
C ILE A 218 -12.15 -1.63 -0.55
N ARG A 219 -13.00 -1.16 0.36
CA ARG A 219 -13.77 -2.05 1.23
C ARG A 219 -15.12 -2.35 0.62
N PHE A 220 -15.41 -3.61 0.40
CA PHE A 220 -16.73 -4.04 -0.07
C PHE A 220 -17.66 -4.33 1.09
N VAL A 221 -18.94 -4.15 0.82
CA VAL A 221 -20.03 -4.51 1.72
C VAL A 221 -20.59 -5.85 1.26
N ALA A 222 -20.64 -6.84 2.15
CA ALA A 222 -21.20 -8.15 1.84
C ALA A 222 -22.04 -8.67 3.01
N THR A 223 -22.92 -9.62 2.73
CA THR A 223 -23.75 -10.25 3.78
C THR A 223 -22.88 -11.01 4.76
N ALA A 224 -23.13 -10.83 6.07
CA ALA A 224 -22.40 -11.48 7.16
C ALA A 224 -22.27 -13.00 6.97
N ILE A 225 -23.35 -13.66 6.51
CA ILE A 225 -23.39 -15.10 6.20
C ILE A 225 -22.23 -15.55 5.30
N TYR A 226 -21.89 -14.77 4.26
CA TYR A 226 -20.78 -15.11 3.38
C TYR A 226 -19.42 -14.80 4.01
N VAL A 227 -19.32 -13.71 4.76
CA VAL A 227 -18.08 -13.30 5.44
C VAL A 227 -17.70 -14.33 6.51
N ASP A 228 -18.68 -14.85 7.25
CA ASP A 228 -18.49 -15.85 8.28
C ASP A 228 -18.14 -17.23 7.68
N ARG A 229 -18.77 -17.59 6.57
CA ARG A 229 -18.49 -18.85 5.85
C ARG A 229 -17.14 -18.84 5.15
N LEU A 230 -16.77 -17.72 4.52
CA LEU A 230 -15.53 -17.54 3.78
C LEU A 230 -14.61 -16.61 4.55
N ARG A 231 -13.81 -17.19 5.47
CA ARG A 231 -12.81 -16.45 6.29
C ARG A 231 -11.93 -15.50 5.48
N LEU A 232 -11.65 -15.84 4.21
CA LEU A 232 -10.92 -15.01 3.26
C LEU A 232 -11.53 -13.60 3.10
N LEU A 233 -12.87 -13.48 3.03
CA LEU A 233 -13.55 -12.18 2.91
C LEU A 233 -13.28 -11.29 4.13
N GLY A 234 -13.22 -11.90 5.31
CA GLY A 234 -12.82 -11.21 6.54
C GLY A 234 -11.40 -10.66 6.48
N TRP A 235 -10.46 -11.40 5.88
CA TRP A 235 -9.07 -10.96 5.67
C TRP A 235 -8.95 -9.84 4.64
N LEU A 236 -9.81 -9.82 3.61
CA LEU A 236 -9.91 -8.75 2.61
C LEU A 236 -10.64 -7.50 3.13
N ALA A 237 -10.90 -7.43 4.43
CA ALA A 237 -11.52 -6.29 5.11
C ALA A 237 -12.93 -5.92 4.62
N VAL A 238 -13.66 -6.90 4.09
CA VAL A 238 -15.07 -6.79 3.73
C VAL A 238 -15.90 -6.45 4.97
N ILE A 239 -16.83 -5.51 4.84
CA ILE A 239 -17.76 -5.10 5.89
C ILE A 239 -18.94 -6.07 5.89
N PRO A 240 -19.15 -6.85 6.98
CA PRO A 240 -20.30 -7.73 7.10
C PRO A 240 -21.56 -6.91 7.39
N VAL A 241 -22.66 -7.24 6.71
CA VAL A 241 -23.98 -6.63 6.93
C VAL A 241 -25.02 -7.73 7.17
N ARG A 242 -25.82 -7.55 8.22
CA ARG A 242 -26.99 -8.40 8.48
C ARG A 242 -28.10 -8.06 7.49
N ARG A 243 -28.65 -9.08 6.82
CA ARG A 243 -29.81 -8.89 5.94
C ARG A 243 -31.07 -8.69 6.78
N TYR A 244 -31.97 -7.84 6.28
CA TYR A 244 -33.29 -7.57 6.89
C TYR A 244 -33.24 -6.98 8.30
N ALA A 245 -32.14 -6.31 8.67
CA ALA A 245 -31.99 -5.63 9.94
C ALA A 245 -31.22 -4.32 9.76
N VAL A 246 -31.54 -3.32 10.58
CA VAL A 246 -30.77 -2.07 10.64
C VAL A 246 -29.47 -2.33 11.38
N ASP A 247 -28.38 -2.51 10.63
CA ASP A 247 -27.06 -2.81 11.17
C ASP A 247 -26.25 -1.52 11.41
N THR A 248 -26.44 -0.92 12.58
CA THR A 248 -25.74 0.32 12.98
C THR A 248 -24.22 0.14 13.03
N SER A 249 -23.73 -1.07 13.29
CA SER A 249 -22.30 -1.38 13.28
C SER A 249 -21.74 -1.31 11.86
N ALA A 250 -22.42 -1.92 10.89
CA ALA A 250 -22.04 -1.82 9.48
C ALA A 250 -22.05 -0.37 8.98
N ILE A 251 -23.11 0.40 9.32
CA ILE A 251 -23.22 1.82 8.94
C ILE A 251 -22.03 2.62 9.51
N ARG A 252 -21.70 2.42 10.79
CA ARG A 252 -20.55 3.08 11.42
C ARG A 252 -19.23 2.71 10.73
N GLN A 253 -19.04 1.45 10.36
CA GLN A 253 -17.85 1.01 9.63
C GLN A 253 -17.76 1.62 8.22
N MET A 254 -18.88 1.73 7.51
CA MET A 254 -18.94 2.38 6.20
C MET A 254 -18.59 3.86 6.30
N LEU A 255 -19.21 4.58 7.25
CA LEU A 255 -18.92 5.99 7.51
C LEU A 255 -17.47 6.23 7.92
N SER A 256 -16.91 5.38 8.80
CA SER A 256 -15.50 5.45 9.19
C SER A 256 -14.58 5.27 7.98
N THR A 257 -14.86 4.28 7.13
CA THR A 257 -14.08 4.00 5.91
C THR A 257 -14.01 5.23 4.99
N ILE A 258 -15.16 5.88 4.75
CA ILE A 258 -15.22 7.08 3.90
C ILE A 258 -14.50 8.25 4.57
N ARG A 259 -14.66 8.46 5.88
CA ARG A 259 -13.96 9.51 6.64
C ARG A 259 -12.44 9.36 6.61
N GLN A 260 -11.93 8.12 6.59
CA GLN A 260 -10.50 7.82 6.47
C GLN A 260 -9.96 7.94 5.04
N GLY A 261 -10.79 8.35 4.07
CA GLY A 261 -10.36 8.52 2.68
C GLY A 261 -10.32 7.22 1.87
N VAL A 262 -10.87 6.12 2.40
CA VAL A 262 -10.90 4.81 1.74
C VAL A 262 -12.19 4.69 0.92
N PRO A 263 -12.10 4.34 -0.38
CA PRO A 263 -13.27 4.05 -1.19
C PRO A 263 -14.12 2.88 -0.68
N LEU A 264 -15.44 2.99 -0.85
CA LEU A 264 -16.42 2.00 -0.43
C LEU A 264 -17.13 1.39 -1.65
N GLY A 265 -17.24 0.07 -1.71
CA GLY A 265 -18.03 -0.63 -2.72
C GLY A 265 -19.31 -1.22 -2.12
N ILE A 266 -20.47 -0.83 -2.63
CA ILE A 266 -21.78 -1.28 -2.15
C ILE A 266 -22.69 -1.67 -3.32
N ALA A 267 -23.48 -2.72 -3.13
CA ALA A 267 -24.59 -3.06 -4.01
C ALA A 267 -25.91 -2.58 -3.37
N PRO A 268 -26.47 -1.42 -3.79
CA PRO A 268 -27.63 -0.83 -3.14
C PRO A 268 -28.90 -1.68 -3.28
N GLU A 269 -28.95 -2.54 -4.30
CA GLU A 269 -30.05 -3.48 -4.54
C GLU A 269 -30.12 -4.60 -3.47
N ALA A 270 -29.01 -4.87 -2.75
CA ALA A 270 -28.86 -5.94 -1.74
C ALA A 270 -29.24 -7.37 -2.20
N ALA A 271 -29.58 -7.53 -3.47
CA ALA A 271 -29.95 -8.75 -4.15
C ALA A 271 -29.23 -8.82 -5.50
N ARG A 272 -29.17 -10.02 -6.08
CA ARG A 272 -28.59 -10.22 -7.40
C ARG A 272 -29.71 -10.24 -8.43
N SER A 273 -29.50 -9.56 -9.53
CA SER A 273 -30.36 -9.68 -10.70
C SER A 273 -30.18 -11.06 -11.34
N TRP A 274 -31.30 -11.72 -11.67
CA TRP A 274 -31.31 -13.02 -12.35
C TRP A 274 -31.27 -12.88 -13.87
N ASP A 275 -31.81 -11.78 -14.41
CA ASP A 275 -31.94 -11.51 -15.85
C ASP A 275 -30.94 -10.45 -16.34
N GLY A 276 -30.09 -9.95 -15.43
CA GLY A 276 -29.11 -8.90 -15.71
C GLY A 276 -29.68 -7.49 -15.70
N ARG A 277 -30.99 -7.31 -15.49
CA ARG A 277 -31.60 -5.97 -15.37
C ARG A 277 -31.37 -5.41 -13.96
N PRO A 278 -31.12 -4.10 -13.81
CA PRO A 278 -30.94 -3.49 -12.50
C PRO A 278 -32.22 -3.64 -11.68
N LEU A 279 -32.07 -4.10 -10.44
CA LEU A 279 -33.20 -4.20 -9.51
C LEU A 279 -33.51 -2.82 -8.94
N HIS A 280 -34.76 -2.63 -8.51
CA HIS A 280 -35.10 -1.42 -7.76
C HIS A 280 -34.35 -1.42 -6.44
N THR A 281 -33.63 -0.32 -6.17
CA THR A 281 -33.07 -0.06 -4.86
C THR A 281 -34.21 -0.06 -3.84
N LYS A 282 -34.08 -0.82 -2.75
CA LYS A 282 -35.06 -0.79 -1.66
C LYS A 282 -35.28 0.66 -1.25
N LYS A 283 -36.48 1.18 -1.49
CA LYS A 283 -37.00 2.36 -0.80
C LYS A 283 -37.45 1.84 0.56
N GLU A 284 -36.55 1.94 1.54
CA GLU A 284 -37.01 1.96 2.94
C GLU A 284 -37.82 3.23 3.17
#